data_AF-A0AA50QZQ3-F1
#
_entry.id   AF-A0AA50QZQ3-F1
#
_cell.length_a   1.000
_cell.length_b   1.000
_cell.length_c   1.000
_cell.angle_alpha   90.00
_cell.angle_beta   90.00
_cell.angle_gamma   90.00
#
_symmetry.space_group_name_H-M   'P 1'
#
loop_
_entity.id
_entity.type
_entity.pdbx_description
1 polymer ?
#
loop_
_entity_poly.entity_id
_entity_poly.type
_entity_poly.pdbx_seq_one_letter_code
_entity_poly.pdbx_strand_id
1 'polypeptide(L)'
;ASRFMTEKVGSLFGNMFEKTELSKTLTEICKIDPNFTAQKFVEDCANDIIPNILEAMVRGDLEILKDWCYEGVYNILATPIKQCRQLGYRLDSKILDIEQIELVMGKMMDQGPVLVVTFQSQQIMCVRDAKNNVVEG
;
A
#
# COMPACT_ATOMS: atom_id res chain seq x y z
N ALA A 1 -19.71 -8.19 -5.46
CA ALA A 1 -19.24 -8.62 -4.13
C ALA A 1 -18.17 -7.66 -3.57
N SER A 2 -17.20 -7.23 -4.39
CA SER A 2 -16.14 -6.26 -4.03
C SER A 2 -16.68 -4.91 -3.50
N ARG A 3 -17.66 -4.31 -4.18
CA ARG A 3 -18.28 -3.04 -3.76
C ARG A 3 -18.86 -3.05 -2.33
N PHE A 4 -19.42 -4.18 -1.90
CA PHE A 4 -19.99 -4.34 -0.56
C PHE A 4 -18.91 -4.44 0.53
N MET A 5 -17.70 -4.89 0.19
CA MET A 5 -16.56 -4.92 1.12
C MET A 5 -15.92 -3.54 1.27
N THR A 6 -15.79 -2.77 0.18
CA THR A 6 -15.38 -1.36 0.23
C THR A 6 -16.34 -0.54 1.09
N GLU A 7 -17.65 -0.73 0.91
CA GLU A 7 -18.68 -0.07 1.71
C GLU A 7 -18.59 -0.45 3.19
N LYS A 8 -18.29 -1.72 3.52
CA LYS A 8 -18.13 -2.15 4.91
C LYS A 8 -16.87 -1.61 5.58
N VAL A 9 -15.73 -1.64 4.90
CA VAL A 9 -14.49 -1.01 5.38
C VAL A 9 -14.72 0.49 5.55
N GLY A 10 -15.29 1.15 4.54
CA GLY A 10 -15.72 2.54 4.61
C GLY A 10 -16.71 2.84 5.74
N SER A 11 -17.58 1.89 6.14
CA SER A 11 -18.52 2.07 7.25
C SER A 11 -17.92 1.84 8.64
N LEU A 12 -16.96 0.91 8.78
CA LEU A 12 -16.22 0.69 10.02
C LEU A 12 -15.31 1.87 10.34
N PHE A 13 -14.79 2.51 9.29
CA PHE A 13 -14.07 3.76 9.41
C PHE A 13 -15.06 4.94 9.55
N GLY A 14 -16.10 5.05 8.72
CA GLY A 14 -16.98 6.22 8.53
C GLY A 14 -17.60 6.91 9.76
N ASN A 15 -17.72 6.25 10.92
CA ASN A 15 -18.30 6.84 12.13
C ASN A 15 -17.35 7.75 12.94
N MET A 16 -16.10 7.97 12.51
CA MET A 16 -15.12 8.79 13.24
C MET A 16 -14.45 9.89 12.40
N PHE A 17 -15.12 10.40 11.34
CA PHE A 17 -14.46 11.26 10.35
C PHE A 17 -15.10 12.64 10.18
N GLU A 18 -14.35 13.66 10.60
CA GLU A 18 -14.62 15.04 10.24
C GLU A 18 -13.89 15.40 8.94
N LYS A 19 -14.63 15.90 7.95
CA LYS A 19 -14.07 16.51 6.72
C LYS A 19 -13.02 17.60 7.01
N THR A 20 -13.04 18.15 8.23
CA THR A 20 -12.11 19.16 8.74
C THR A 20 -10.68 18.63 8.86
N GLU A 21 -10.47 17.37 9.25
CA GLU A 21 -9.13 16.78 9.45
C GLU A 21 -8.38 16.57 8.14
N LEU A 22 -9.08 16.08 7.11
CA LEU A 22 -8.54 16.01 5.76
C LEU A 22 -8.18 17.41 5.24
N SER A 23 -9.06 18.39 5.42
CA SER A 23 -8.81 19.77 4.98
C SER A 23 -7.57 20.40 5.65
N LYS A 24 -7.42 20.23 6.97
CA LYS A 24 -6.24 20.68 7.71
C LYS A 24 -4.97 20.02 7.18
N THR A 25 -5.01 18.70 6.98
CA THR A 25 -3.86 17.93 6.48
C THR A 25 -3.45 18.39 5.08
N LEU A 26 -4.41 18.55 4.17
CA LEU A 26 -4.17 19.07 2.82
C LEU A 26 -3.60 20.49 2.86
N THR A 27 -4.10 21.33 3.77
CA THR A 27 -3.59 22.70 3.94
C THR A 27 -2.12 22.71 4.36
N GLU A 28 -1.71 21.83 5.29
CA GLU A 28 -0.30 21.72 5.67
C GLU A 28 0.57 21.20 4.52
N ILE A 29 0.08 20.26 3.71
CA ILE A 29 0.79 19.80 2.52
C ILE A 29 0.96 20.94 1.51
N CYS A 30 -0.09 21.74 1.26
CA CYS A 30 -0.01 22.87 0.32
C CYS A 30 0.93 23.99 0.77
N LYS A 31 1.24 24.10 2.07
CA LYS A 31 2.30 25.01 2.54
C LYS A 31 3.70 24.55 2.13
N ILE A 32 3.89 23.24 1.94
CA ILE A 32 5.15 22.62 1.53
C ILE A 32 5.23 22.57 0.00
N ASP A 33 4.16 22.12 -0.67
CA ASP A 33 4.02 22.08 -2.12
C ASP A 33 2.73 22.82 -2.56
N PRO A 34 2.82 24.09 -2.97
CA PRO A 34 1.66 24.86 -3.42
C PRO A 34 0.94 24.30 -4.66
N ASN A 35 1.58 23.41 -5.42
CA ASN A 35 0.97 22.77 -6.59
C ASN A 35 0.30 21.43 -6.26
N PHE A 36 0.32 21.02 -4.99
CA PHE A 36 -0.28 19.77 -4.55
C PHE A 36 -1.79 19.79 -4.81
N THR A 37 -2.30 18.69 -5.38
CA THR A 37 -3.73 18.42 -5.44
C THR A 37 -3.99 16.97 -5.08
N ALA A 38 -5.10 16.71 -4.39
CA ALA A 38 -5.51 15.34 -4.06
C ALA A 38 -5.70 14.48 -5.31
N GLN A 39 -6.17 15.06 -6.41
CA GLN A 39 -6.38 14.34 -7.66
C GLN A 39 -5.04 13.89 -8.27
N LYS A 40 -4.07 14.80 -8.39
CA LYS A 40 -2.74 14.44 -8.88
C LYS A 40 -2.07 13.40 -7.98
N PHE A 41 -2.21 13.54 -6.65
CA PHE A 41 -1.68 12.55 -5.72
C PHE A 41 -2.29 11.16 -5.93
N VAL A 42 -3.60 11.06 -6.18
CA VAL A 42 -4.24 9.78 -6.51
C VAL A 42 -3.74 9.22 -7.84
N GLU A 43 -3.50 10.07 -8.85
CA GLU A 43 -2.89 9.67 -10.12
C GLU A 43 -1.45 9.16 -9.94
N ASP A 44 -0.64 9.85 -9.12
CA ASP A 44 0.72 9.42 -8.76
C ASP A 44 0.69 8.09 -7.98
N CYS A 45 -0.30 7.91 -7.09
CA CYS A 45 -0.53 6.64 -6.42
C CYS A 45 -0.83 5.51 -7.40
N ALA A 46 -1.68 5.77 -8.40
CA ALA A 46 -2.10 4.78 -9.39
C ALA A 46 -0.99 4.38 -10.36
N ASN A 47 -0.20 5.36 -10.80
CA ASN A 47 0.75 5.16 -11.87
C ASN A 47 2.16 4.80 -11.40
N ASP A 48 2.50 5.11 -10.14
CA ASP A 48 3.87 4.97 -9.64
C ASP A 48 3.92 4.32 -8.25
N ILE A 49 3.32 4.94 -7.24
CA ILE A 49 3.55 4.55 -5.83
C ILE A 49 3.01 3.14 -5.54
N ILE A 50 1.73 2.88 -5.82
CA ILE A 50 1.09 1.60 -5.48
C ILE A 50 1.67 0.45 -6.30
N PRO A 51 1.82 0.55 -7.63
CA PRO A 51 2.40 -0.53 -8.43
C PRO A 51 3.82 -0.91 -8.00
N ASN A 52 4.69 0.08 -7.73
CA ASN A 52 6.07 -0.21 -7.32
C ASN A 52 6.15 -0.89 -5.95
N ILE A 53 5.38 -0.41 -4.97
CA ILE A 53 5.38 -1.00 -3.63
C ILE A 53 4.81 -2.42 -3.67
N LEU A 54 3.66 -2.62 -4.32
CA LEU A 54 3.05 -3.96 -4.41
C LEU A 54 3.97 -4.92 -5.17
N GLU A 55 4.58 -4.51 -6.28
CA GLU A 55 5.47 -5.38 -7.06
C GLU A 55 6.70 -5.78 -6.24
N ALA A 56 7.28 -4.84 -5.49
CA ALA A 56 8.38 -5.12 -4.57
C ALA A 56 7.96 -6.09 -3.46
N MET A 57 6.74 -5.96 -2.91
CA MET A 57 6.21 -6.90 -1.92
C MET A 57 6.08 -8.31 -2.48
N VAL A 58 5.45 -8.49 -3.65
CA VAL A 58 5.15 -9.82 -4.21
C VAL A 58 6.41 -10.53 -4.73
N ARG A 59 7.41 -9.78 -5.23
CA ARG A 59 8.73 -10.33 -5.61
C ARG A 59 9.66 -10.50 -4.42
N GLY A 60 9.31 -9.91 -3.28
CA GLY A 60 10.13 -9.82 -2.09
C GLY A 60 11.41 -9.02 -2.30
N ASP A 61 11.36 -7.90 -3.02
CA ASP A 61 12.48 -6.99 -3.20
C ASP A 61 12.68 -6.11 -1.95
N LEU A 62 13.58 -6.55 -1.07
CA LEU A 62 13.84 -5.89 0.20
C LEU A 62 14.53 -4.53 0.05
N GLU A 63 15.26 -4.28 -1.04
CA GLU A 63 15.96 -3.01 -1.24
C GLU A 63 14.93 -1.93 -1.58
N ILE A 64 14.06 -2.21 -2.55
CA ILE A 64 12.97 -1.31 -2.92
C ILE A 64 12.05 -1.07 -1.71
N LEU A 65 11.63 -2.12 -1.00
CA LEU A 65 10.77 -1.93 0.18
C LEU A 65 11.39 -1.05 1.26
N LYS A 66 12.71 -1.09 1.43
CA LYS A 66 13.42 -0.26 2.40
C LYS A 66 13.40 1.22 2.01
N ASP A 67 13.49 1.52 0.71
CA ASP A 67 13.47 2.90 0.22
C ASP A 67 12.08 3.54 0.32
N TRP A 68 11.02 2.73 0.18
CA TRP A 68 9.63 3.21 0.21
C TRP A 68 8.97 3.21 1.58
N CYS A 69 9.44 2.38 2.53
CA CYS A 69 8.78 2.18 3.82
C CYS A 69 9.54 2.82 4.99
N TYR A 70 8.80 3.38 5.94
CA TYR A 70 9.35 3.64 7.28
C TYR A 70 9.84 2.35 7.94
N GLU A 71 10.88 2.46 8.76
CA GLU A 71 11.60 1.33 9.37
C GLU A 71 10.69 0.30 10.04
N GLY A 72 9.69 0.77 10.80
CA GLY A 72 8.74 -0.11 11.48
C GLY A 72 7.93 -0.99 10.51
N VAL A 73 7.43 -0.40 9.43
CA VAL A 73 6.66 -1.11 8.40
C VAL A 73 7.57 -2.03 7.59
N TYR A 74 8.75 -1.55 7.21
CA TYR A 74 9.74 -2.35 6.50
C TYR A 74 10.08 -3.64 7.26
N ASN A 75 10.33 -3.57 8.57
CA ASN A 75 10.69 -4.74 9.36
C ASN A 75 9.56 -5.80 9.41
N ILE A 76 8.30 -5.36 9.45
CA ILE A 76 7.14 -6.25 9.39
C ILE A 76 7.08 -6.96 8.03
N LEU A 77 7.23 -6.22 6.93
CA LEU A 77 7.19 -6.78 5.57
C LEU A 77 8.41 -7.68 5.27
N ALA A 78 9.60 -7.30 5.72
CA ALA A 78 10.84 -7.98 5.41
C ALA A 78 10.98 -9.34 6.08
N THR A 79 10.35 -9.52 7.25
CA THR A 79 10.48 -10.75 8.05
C THR A 79 10.04 -12.01 7.29
N PRO A 80 8.80 -12.12 6.76
CA PRO A 80 8.37 -13.30 6.01
C PRO A 80 9.17 -13.51 4.71
N ILE A 81 9.57 -12.43 4.03
CA ILE A 81 10.38 -12.51 2.81
C ILE A 81 11.77 -13.11 3.12
N LYS A 82 12.43 -12.66 4.18
CA LYS A 82 13.73 -13.19 4.61
C LYS A 82 13.62 -14.66 5.02
N GLN A 83 12.55 -15.04 5.71
CA GLN A 83 12.30 -16.44 6.07
C GLN A 83 12.12 -17.32 4.84
N CYS A 84 11.32 -16.90 3.86
CA CYS A 84 11.16 -17.64 2.60
C CYS A 84 12.51 -17.86 1.90
N ARG A 85 13.34 -16.81 1.81
CA ARG A 85 14.67 -16.89 1.21
C ARG A 85 15.60 -17.84 1.98
N GLN A 86 15.57 -17.82 3.31
CA GLN A 86 16.38 -18.71 4.15
C GLN A 86 16.01 -20.18 3.99
N LEU A 87 14.72 -20.47 3.75
CA LEU A 87 14.21 -21.81 3.49
C LEU A 87 14.46 -22.29 2.04
N GLY A 88 15.07 -21.44 1.19
CA GLY A 88 15.30 -21.74 -0.21
C GLY A 88 14.03 -21.68 -1.07
N TYR A 89 13.00 -20.96 -0.60
CA TYR A 89 11.77 -20.72 -1.35
C TYR A 89 11.88 -19.49 -2.24
N ARG A 90 11.13 -19.51 -3.34
CA ARG A 90 10.99 -18.40 -4.29
C ARG A 90 9.57 -17.87 -4.26
N LEU A 91 9.43 -16.55 -4.14
CA LEU A 91 8.16 -15.86 -4.35
C LEU A 91 7.91 -15.73 -5.86
N ASP A 92 6.78 -16.25 -6.33
CA ASP A 92 6.37 -16.31 -7.73
C ASP A 92 4.95 -15.74 -7.93
N SER A 93 4.54 -14.90 -6.98
CA SER A 93 3.26 -14.21 -7.00
C SER A 93 3.20 -13.17 -8.12
N LYS A 94 1.99 -12.88 -8.60
CA LYS A 94 1.74 -11.91 -9.68
C LYS A 94 0.57 -11.00 -9.37
N ILE A 95 0.76 -9.71 -9.59
CA ILE A 95 -0.33 -8.74 -9.59
C ILE A 95 -1.03 -8.83 -10.95
N LEU A 96 -2.36 -8.92 -10.93
CA LEU A 96 -3.19 -8.98 -12.13
C LEU A 96 -3.84 -7.63 -12.43
N ASP A 97 -4.31 -6.95 -11.40
CA ASP A 97 -5.06 -5.70 -11.55
C ASP A 97 -4.98 -4.84 -10.29
N ILE A 98 -5.07 -3.53 -10.45
CA ILE A 98 -5.15 -2.53 -9.37
C ILE A 98 -6.23 -1.51 -9.75
N GLU A 99 -7.24 -1.37 -8.91
CA GLU A 99 -8.40 -0.50 -9.19
C GLU A 99 -8.91 0.19 -7.92
N GLN A 100 -9.90 1.07 -8.07
CA GLN A 100 -10.61 1.76 -6.96
C GLN A 100 -9.67 2.49 -5.99
N ILE A 101 -8.74 3.26 -6.55
CA ILE A 101 -7.78 4.05 -5.77
C ILE A 101 -8.46 5.33 -5.28
N GLU A 102 -8.56 5.49 -3.97
CA GLU A 102 -9.30 6.57 -3.33
C GLU A 102 -8.53 7.15 -2.15
N LEU A 103 -8.41 8.48 -2.08
CA LEU A 103 -7.95 9.18 -0.88
C LEU A 103 -9.09 9.21 0.15
N VAL A 104 -8.94 8.47 1.24
CA VAL A 104 -10.01 8.29 2.25
C VAL A 104 -9.81 9.12 3.51
N MET A 105 -8.58 9.54 3.81
CA MET A 105 -8.26 10.26 5.04
C MET A 105 -7.04 11.16 4.89
N GLY A 106 -7.03 12.25 5.64
CA GLY A 106 -5.83 12.99 6.00
C GLY A 106 -5.78 13.13 7.51
N LYS A 107 -4.60 12.94 8.10
CA LYS A 107 -4.38 13.08 9.54
C LYS A 107 -3.03 13.71 9.82
N MET A 108 -2.99 14.64 10.76
CA MET A 108 -1.73 15.14 11.31
C MET A 108 -1.16 14.12 12.31
N MET A 109 0.08 13.73 12.11
CA MET A 109 0.86 12.89 13.02
C MET A 109 2.11 13.63 13.48
N ASP A 110 2.78 13.11 14.51
CA ASP A 110 4.03 13.71 15.03
C ASP A 110 5.12 13.80 13.95
N GLN A 111 5.09 12.89 12.97
CA GLN A 111 6.03 12.85 11.84
C GLN A 111 5.63 13.77 10.67
N GLY A 112 4.44 14.41 10.72
CA GLY A 112 3.93 15.28 9.66
C GLY A 112 2.51 14.95 9.17
N PRO A 113 2.05 15.62 8.09
CA PRO A 113 0.76 15.31 7.47
C PRO A 113 0.79 13.94 6.79
N VAL A 114 -0.18 13.10 7.11
CA VAL A 114 -0.32 11.74 6.55
C VAL A 114 -1.62 11.63 5.76
N LEU A 115 -1.53 11.11 4.54
CA LEU A 115 -2.67 10.78 3.70
C LEU A 115 -2.86 9.25 3.67
N VAL A 116 -4.12 8.81 3.78
CA VAL A 116 -4.47 7.39 3.70
C VAL A 116 -5.23 7.15 2.41
N VAL A 117 -4.72 6.24 1.59
CA VAL A 117 -5.31 5.82 0.33
C VAL A 117 -5.77 4.37 0.47
N THR A 118 -6.95 4.06 -0.07
CA THR A 118 -7.41 2.68 -0.25
C THR A 118 -7.38 2.33 -1.72
N PHE A 119 -7.11 1.07 -2.02
CA PHE A 119 -7.19 0.52 -3.37
C PHE A 119 -7.59 -0.96 -3.28
N GLN A 120 -7.99 -1.52 -4.42
CA GLN A 120 -8.21 -2.96 -4.58
C GLN A 120 -7.16 -3.51 -5.52
N SER A 121 -6.59 -4.66 -5.19
CA SER A 121 -5.66 -5.38 -6.06
C SER A 121 -6.09 -6.82 -6.22
N GLN A 122 -6.02 -7.32 -7.46
CA GLN A 122 -6.15 -8.74 -7.75
C GLN A 122 -4.76 -9.33 -7.93
N GLN A 123 -4.51 -10.48 -7.29
CA GLN A 123 -3.20 -11.12 -7.33
C GLN A 123 -3.31 -12.63 -7.25
N ILE A 124 -2.36 -13.31 -7.90
CA ILE A 124 -2.11 -14.74 -7.74
C ILE A 124 -0.97 -14.86 -6.75
N MET A 125 -1.22 -15.51 -5.63
CA MET A 125 -0.18 -15.81 -4.65
C MET A 125 0.47 -17.14 -5.00
N CYS A 126 1.80 -17.19 -5.03
CA CYS A 126 2.52 -18.43 -5.27
C CYS A 126 3.91 -18.39 -4.63
N VAL A 127 4.22 -19.40 -3.84
CA VAL A 127 5.56 -19.67 -3.34
C VAL A 127 5.99 -21.04 -3.85
N ARG A 128 7.23 -21.13 -4.31
CA ARG A 128 7.81 -22.36 -4.85
C ARG A 128 9.06 -22.80 -4.12
N ASP A 129 9.25 -24.11 -4.04
CA ASP A 129 10.53 -24.69 -3.60
C ASP A 129 11.60 -24.65 -4.71
N ALA A 130 12.82 -25.08 -4.37
CA ALA A 130 13.94 -25.18 -5.32
C ALA A 130 13.69 -26.18 -6.47
N LYS A 131 12.72 -27.09 -6.33
CA LYS A 131 12.28 -28.05 -7.37
C LYS A 131 11.11 -27.50 -8.20
N ASN A 132 10.73 -26.24 -8.00
CA ASN A 132 9.63 -25.54 -8.67
C ASN A 132 8.22 -26.03 -8.31
N ASN A 133 8.08 -26.84 -7.25
CA ASN A 133 6.77 -27.23 -6.72
C ASN A 133 6.12 -26.06 -5.99
N VAL A 134 4.80 -25.93 -6.10
CA VAL A 134 4.04 -24.95 -5.32
C VAL A 134 3.95 -25.44 -3.87
N VAL A 135 4.44 -24.63 -2.93
CA VAL A 135 4.39 -24.91 -1.49
C VAL A 135 3.36 -24.07 -0.76
N GLU A 136 2.97 -22.93 -1.35
CA GLU A 136 1.92 -22.03 -0.86
C GLU A 136 1.30 -21.30 -2.06
N GLY A 137 -0.02 -21.06 -2.04
CA GLY A 137 -0.75 -20.36 -3.10
C GLY A 137 -2.27 -20.52 -2.99
#